data_AF-A0A5S5D1V8-F1
#
_entry.id   AF-A0A5S5D1V8-F1
#
_cell.length_a   1.000
_cell.length_b   1.000
_cell.length_c   1.000
_cell.angle_alpha   90.00
_cell.angle_beta   90.00
_cell.angle_gamma   90.00
#
_symmetry.space_group_name_H-M   'P 1'
#
loop_
_entity.id
_entity.type
_entity.pdbx_description
1 polymer ?
#
loop_
_entity_poly.entity_id
_entity_poly.type
_entity_poly.pdbx_seq_one_letter_code
_entity_poly.pdbx_strand_id
1 'polypeptide(L)' 'MSSRNATKSDFDHVISCIKRGDICPSKYITHQIPFRQLKDTFPSLLNSETGVIKAVVNFD' A
#
# COMPACT_ATOMS: atom_id res chain seq x y z
N MET A 1 12.09 7.11 12.42
CA MET A 1 10.65 7.15 12.71
C MET A 1 9.95 6.19 11.75
N SER A 2 9.55 5.02 12.24
CA SER A 2 8.83 4.01 11.46
C SER A 2 7.36 4.00 11.91
N SER A 3 6.44 3.50 11.08
CA SER A 3 5.01 3.36 11.43
C SER A 3 4.79 2.52 12.70
N ARG A 4 5.81 1.78 13.16
CA ARG A 4 5.79 0.94 14.36
C ARG A 4 5.41 1.67 15.66
N ASN A 5 5.58 3.00 15.72
CA ASN A 5 5.17 3.82 16.87
C ASN A 5 4.19 4.94 16.48
N ALA A 6 3.51 4.83 15.34
CA ALA A 6 2.56 5.84 14.93
C ALA A 6 1.38 5.89 15.92
N THR A 7 1.14 7.07 16.47
CA THR A 7 -0.01 7.36 17.32
C THR A 7 -1.24 7.67 16.47
N LYS A 8 -2.42 7.69 17.10
CA LYS A 8 -3.65 8.14 16.44
C LYS A 8 -3.49 9.53 15.79
N SER A 9 -2.83 10.45 16.48
CA SER A 9 -2.58 11.80 15.98
C SER A 9 -1.76 11.79 14.68
N ASP A 10 -0.78 10.89 14.57
CA ASP A 10 0.02 10.75 13.34
C ASP A 10 -0.85 10.25 12.17
N PHE A 11 -1.77 9.32 12.42
CA PHE A 11 -2.73 8.86 11.41
C PHE A 11 -3.71 9.97 11.01
N ASP A 12 -4.25 10.73 11.97
CA ASP A 12 -5.16 11.84 11.69
C ASP A 12 -4.50 12.90 10.79
N HIS A 13 -3.22 13.20 11.04
CA HIS A 13 -2.43 14.08 10.19
C HIS A 13 -2.34 13.54 8.75
N VAL A 14 -1.90 12.29 8.57
CA VAL A 14 -1.76 11.67 7.23
C VAL A 14 -3.11 11.62 6.50
N ILE A 15 -4.19 11.24 7.17
CA ILE A 15 -5.55 11.22 6.60
C ILE A 15 -5.95 12.62 6.14
N SER A 16 -5.64 13.66 6.92
CA SER A 16 -5.94 15.04 6.54
C SER A 16 -5.20 15.47 5.28
N CYS A 17 -3.92 15.10 5.12
CA CYS A 17 -3.13 15.38 3.92
C CYS A 17 -3.69 14.67 2.69
N ILE A 18 -4.15 13.42 2.84
CA ILE A 18 -4.82 12.68 1.75
C ILE A 18 -6.12 13.39 1.34
N LYS A 19 -6.97 13.76 2.31
CA LYS A 19 -8.26 14.41 2.04
C LYS A 19 -8.12 15.78 1.38
N ARG A 20 -7.07 16.53 1.70
CA ARG A 20 -6.75 17.82 1.05
C ARG A 20 -6.13 17.67 -0.34
N GLY A 21 -5.70 16.45 -0.70
CA GLY A 21 -5.01 16.21 -1.97
C GLY A 21 -3.52 16.54 -1.95
N ASP A 22 -2.95 16.87 -0.78
CA ASP A 22 -1.51 17.13 -0.61
C ASP A 22 -0.68 15.89 -0.98
N ILE A 23 -1.26 14.70 -0.79
CA ILE A 23 -0.69 13.42 -1.21
C ILE A 23 -1.74 12.53 -1.88
N CYS A 24 -1.32 11.74 -2.86
CA CYS A 24 -2.18 10.80 -3.59
C CYS A 24 -1.63 9.37 -3.47
N PRO A 25 -1.96 8.63 -2.39
CA PRO A 25 -1.34 7.34 -2.10
C PRO A 25 -1.57 6.26 -3.16
N SER A 26 -2.64 6.38 -3.94
CA SER A 26 -2.96 5.45 -5.03
C SER A 26 -1.88 5.42 -6.10
N LYS A 27 -1.14 6.51 -6.31
CA LYS A 27 -0.01 6.55 -7.26
C LYS A 27 1.16 5.65 -6.86
N TYR A 28 1.24 5.24 -5.60
CA TYR A 28 2.27 4.32 -5.12
C TYR A 28 1.86 2.85 -5.21
N ILE A 29 0.58 2.55 -5.44
CA ILE A 29 0.07 1.19 -5.57
C ILE A 29 0.39 0.70 -6.99
N THR A 30 1.45 -0.10 -7.13
CA THR A 30 1.83 -0.67 -8.42
C THR A 30 1.13 -1.97 -8.74
N HIS A 31 0.65 -2.68 -7.71
CA HIS A 31 -0.03 -3.97 -7.87
C HIS A 31 -1.29 -4.04 -7.00
N GLN A 32 -2.39 -4.50 -7.59
CA GLN A 32 -3.63 -4.84 -6.89
C GLN A 32 -3.95 -6.31 -7.16
N ILE A 33 -4.14 -7.08 -6.10
CA ILE A 33 -4.22 -8.54 -6.19
C ILE A 33 -5.52 -9.00 -5.53
N PRO A 34 -6.42 -9.68 -6.24
CA PRO A 34 -7.56 -10.34 -5.62
C PRO A 34 -7.08 -11.38 -4.61
N PHE A 35 -7.70 -11.46 -3.43
CA PHE A 35 -7.29 -12.37 -2.37
C PHE A 35 -7.20 -13.83 -2.85
N ARG A 36 -8.13 -14.25 -3.72
CA ARG A 36 -8.15 -15.61 -4.31
C ARG A 36 -6.91 -15.96 -5.13
N GLN A 37 -6.22 -14.96 -5.69
CA GLN A 37 -5.02 -15.12 -6.50
C GLN A 37 -3.73 -14.88 -5.71
N LEU A 38 -3.84 -14.42 -4.44
CA LEU A 38 -2.68 -14.00 -3.66
C LEU A 38 -1.63 -15.12 -3.54
N LYS A 39 -2.07 -16.35 -3.27
CA LYS A 39 -1.15 -17.50 -3.10
C LYS A 39 -0.24 -17.67 -4.33
N ASP A 40 -0.81 -17.55 -5.52
CA ASP A 40 -0.11 -17.82 -6.77
C ASP A 40 0.72 -16.61 -7.23
N THR A 41 0.23 -15.40 -6.98
CA THR A 41 0.92 -14.15 -7.36
C THR A 41 2.00 -13.73 -6.37
N PHE A 42 1.90 -14.09 -5.09
CA PHE A 42 2.84 -13.61 -4.06
C PHE A 42 4.32 -13.89 -4.38
N PRO A 43 4.72 -15.08 -4.87
CA PRO A 43 6.12 -15.35 -5.21
C PRO A 43 6.68 -14.40 -6.27
N SER A 44 5.86 -13.93 -7.23
CA SER A 44 6.33 -13.02 -8.27
C SER A 44 6.66 -11.64 -7.70
N LEU A 45 6.02 -11.21 -6.61
CA LEU A 45 6.27 -9.92 -5.97
C LEU A 45 7.68 -9.80 -5.38
N LEU A 46 8.34 -10.94 -5.14
CA LEU A 46 9.71 -10.98 -4.60
C LEU A 46 10.77 -10.81 -5.70
N ASN A 47 10.38 -10.93 -6.98
CA ASN A 47 11.29 -10.69 -8.09
C ASN A 47 11.44 -9.17 -8.31
N SER A 48 12.66 -8.66 -8.15
CA SER A 48 12.99 -7.23 -8.33
C SER A 48 12.67 -6.69 -9.72
N GLU A 49 12.64 -7.55 -10.75
CA GLU A 49 12.31 -7.16 -12.13
C GLU A 49 10.83 -6.78 -12.30
N THR A 50 9.96 -7.15 -11.36
CA THR A 50 8.52 -6.84 -11.43
C THR A 50 8.19 -5.39 -11.07
N GLY A 51 9.16 -4.60 -10.61
CA GLY A 51 8.96 -3.18 -10.30
C GLY A 51 7.94 -2.93 -9.18
N VAL A 52 7.80 -3.87 -8.24
CA VAL A 52 6.88 -3.72 -7.11
C VAL A 52 7.38 -2.59 -6.19
N ILE A 53 6.51 -1.60 -5.97
CA ILE A 53 6.69 -0.54 -4.97
C ILE A 53 5.72 -0.80 -3.81
N LYS A 54 4.44 -1.03 -4.13
CA LYS A 54 3.40 -1.40 -3.17
C LYS A 54 2.37 -2.31 -3.83
N ALA A 55 2.23 -3.52 -3.28
CA ALA A 55 1.15 -4.43 -3.61
C ALA A 55 0.03 -4.32 -2.56
N VAL A 56 -1.22 -4.26 -2.99
CA VAL A 56 -2.40 -4.23 -2.13
C VAL A 56 -3.30 -5.41 -2.48
N VAL A 57 -3.78 -6.12 -1.46
CA VAL A 57 -4.71 -7.24 -1.63
C VAL A 57 -6.13 -6.74 -1.47
N ASN A 58 -6.99 -7.06 -2.42
CA ASN A 58 -8.43 -6.83 -2.30
C ASN A 58 -9.14 -8.11 -1.82
N PHE A 59 -10.00 -7.98 -0.81
CA PHE A 59 -10.78 -9.06 -0.21
C PHE A 59 -12.23 -9.14 -0.71
N ASP A 60 -12.66 -8.20 -1.55
CA ASP A 60 -13.95 -8.24 -2.24
C ASP A 60 -14.15 -9.53 -3.08
#